data_AF-U2YQT5-F1
#
_entry.id   AF-U2YQT5-F1
#
_cell.length_a   1.000
_cell.length_b   1.000
_cell.length_c   1.000
_cell.angle_alpha   90.00
_cell.angle_beta   90.00
_cell.angle_gamma   90.00
#
_symmetry.space_group_name_H-M   'P 1'
#
loop_
_entity.id
_entity.type
_entity.pdbx_description
1 polymer ?
#
loop_
_entity_poly.entity_id
_entity_poly.type
_entity_poly.pdbx_seq_one_letter_code
_entity_poly.pdbx_strand_id
1 'polypeptide(L)' 'MFKITKADLAKKTDAQLAALFQQAALGLSAAKCNLAAAQSLLAMIRTERANRRPSP' A
#
# COMPACT_ATOMS: atom_id res chain seq x y z
N MET A 1 -3.71 4.92 -9.49
CA MET A 1 -3.26 4.11 -10.65
C MET A 1 -2.32 4.98 -11.47
N PHE A 2 -1.05 4.60 -11.61
CA PHE A 2 -0.09 5.37 -12.41
C PHE A 2 -0.50 5.27 -13.88
N LYS A 3 -0.91 6.39 -14.47
CA LYS A 3 -1.27 6.50 -15.89
C LYS A 3 -0.02 6.69 -16.75
N ILE A 4 0.96 5.80 -16.61
CA ILE A 4 2.22 5.83 -17.38
C ILE A 4 2.25 4.62 -18.29
N THR A 5 2.41 4.84 -19.59
CA THR A 5 2.57 3.77 -20.58
C THR A 5 4.04 3.42 -20.79
N LYS A 6 4.31 2.30 -21.45
CA LYS A 6 5.68 1.93 -21.85
C LYS A 6 6.31 2.97 -22.78
N ALA A 7 5.51 3.59 -23.65
CA ALA A 7 5.99 4.65 -24.55
C ALA A 7 6.37 5.93 -23.78
N ASP A 8 5.68 6.23 -22.67
CA ASP A 8 6.03 7.35 -21.80
C ASP A 8 7.32 7.12 -21.03
N LEU A 9 7.60 5.87 -20.63
CA LEU A 9 8.87 5.50 -19.99
C LEU A 9 10.04 5.58 -20.96
N ALA A 10 9.87 5.10 -22.20
CA ALA A 10 10.94 5.11 -23.21
C ALA A 10 11.42 6.51 -23.61
N LYS A 11 10.61 7.55 -23.35
CA LYS A 11 10.95 8.96 -23.63
C LYS A 11 11.69 9.65 -22.48
N LYS A 12 11.90 8.97 -21.35
CA LYS A 12 12.52 9.55 -20.16
C LYS A 12 14.00 9.27 -20.11
N THR A 13 14.75 10.20 -19.56
CA THR A 13 16.17 10.00 -19.27
C THR A 13 16.34 9.07 -18.07
N ASP A 14 17.53 8.49 -17.91
CA ASP A 14 17.83 7.62 -16.77
C ASP A 14 17.61 8.32 -15.43
N ALA A 15 17.97 9.60 -15.31
CA ALA A 15 17.72 10.40 -14.11
C ALA A 15 16.21 10.54 -13.80
N GLN A 16 15.38 10.74 -14.82
CA GLN A 16 13.94 10.82 -14.67
C GLN A 16 13.32 9.47 -14.30
N LEU A 17 13.84 8.37 -14.85
CA LEU A 17 13.44 7.01 -14.50
C LEU A 17 13.81 6.66 -13.05
N ALA A 18 15.01 7.03 -12.60
CA ALA A 18 15.44 6.84 -11.23
C ALA A 18 14.55 7.61 -10.23
N ALA A 19 14.20 8.86 -10.54
CA ALA A 19 13.29 9.65 -9.71
C ALA A 19 11.88 9.04 -9.65
N LEU A 20 11.33 8.59 -10.78
CA LEU A 20 10.04 7.89 -10.82
C LEU A 20 10.07 6.59 -10.04
N PHE A 21 11.16 5.83 -10.13
CA PHE A 21 11.33 4.61 -9.36
C PHE A 21 11.31 4.88 -7.86
N GLN A 22 12.06 5.89 -7.40
CA GLN A 22 12.06 6.27 -5.97
C GLN A 22 10.67 6.68 -5.49
N GLN A 23 9.95 7.51 -6.27
CA GLN A 23 8.58 7.91 -5.94
C GLN A 23 7.62 6.72 -5.86
N ALA A 24 7.69 5.81 -6.83
CA ALA A 24 6.87 4.59 -6.84
C ALA A 24 7.21 3.66 -5.65
N ALA A 25 8.50 3.50 -5.33
CA ALA A 25 8.95 2.70 -4.21
C ALA A 25 8.48 3.25 -2.86
N LEU A 26 8.56 4.57 -2.66
CA LEU A 26 8.03 5.25 -1.48
C LEU A 26 6.52 5.06 -1.34
N GLY A 27 5.77 5.24 -2.44
CA GLY A 27 4.33 5.00 -2.48
C GLY A 27 3.96 3.55 -2.13
N LEU A 28 4.72 2.57 -2.62
CA LEU A 28 4.54 1.16 -2.29
C LEU A 28 4.82 0.88 -0.80
N SER A 29 5.88 1.46 -0.25
CA SER A 29 6.22 1.31 1.17
C SER A 29 5.11 1.85 2.08
N ALA A 30 4.61 3.04 1.79
CA ALA A 30 3.49 3.64 2.52
C ALA A 30 2.21 2.80 2.43
N ALA A 31 1.89 2.28 1.23
CA ALA A 31 0.74 1.41 1.04
C ALA A 31 0.84 0.10 1.84
N LYS A 32 2.04 -0.51 1.91
CA LYS A 32 2.28 -1.71 2.73
C LYS A 32 2.11 -1.42 4.22
N CYS A 33 2.61 -0.28 4.70
CA CYS A 33 2.41 0.15 6.10
C CYS A 33 0.92 0.28 6.43
N ASN A 34 0.16 0.95 5.56
CA ASN A 34 -1.28 1.10 5.72
C ASN A 34 -2.03 -0.24 5.69
N LEU A 35 -1.62 -1.18 4.85
CA LEU A 35 -2.20 -2.52 4.81
C LEU A 35 -1.98 -3.26 6.14
N ALA A 36 -0.77 -3.24 6.67
CA ALA A 36 -0.45 -3.89 7.94
C ALA A 36 -1.27 -3.27 9.10
N ALA A 37 -1.37 -1.94 9.14
CA ALA A 37 -2.19 -1.22 10.13
C ALA A 37 -3.68 -1.60 10.00
N ALA A 38 -4.23 -1.65 8.79
CA ALA A 38 -5.61 -2.05 8.55
C ALA A 38 -5.88 -3.51 8.95
N GLN A 39 -4.94 -4.43 8.68
CA GLN A 39 -5.02 -5.82 9.11
C GLN A 39 -5.01 -5.95 10.63
N SER A 40 -4.16 -5.18 11.32
CA SER A 40 -4.12 -5.12 12.78
C SER A 40 -5.47 -4.65 13.36
N LEU A 41 -6.03 -3.56 12.80
CA LEU A 41 -7.34 -3.05 13.21
C LEU A 41 -8.46 -4.08 12.98
N LEU A 42 -8.46 -4.78 11.85
CA LEU A 42 -9.41 -5.86 11.58
C LEU A 42 -9.31 -7.01 12.60
N ALA A 43 -8.08 -7.37 13.01
CA ALA A 43 -7.87 -8.37 14.04
C ALA A 43 -8.44 -7.90 15.39
N MET A 44 -8.17 -6.66 15.80
CA MET A 44 -8.73 -6.07 17.03
C MET A 44 -10.27 -6.08 16.99
N ILE A 45 -10.88 -5.68 15.88
CA ILE A 45 -12.34 -5.69 15.70
C ILE A 45 -12.89 -7.12 15.81
N ARG A 46 -12.21 -8.12 15.22
CA ARG A 46 -12.62 -9.52 15.32
C ARG A 46 -12.61 -10.01 16.77
N THR A 47 -11.54 -9.72 17.51
CA THR A 47 -11.42 -10.06 18.93
C THR A 47 -12.53 -9.42 19.75
N GLU A 48 -12.74 -8.11 19.58
CA GLU A 48 -13.78 -7.38 20.30
C GLU A 48 -15.19 -7.94 20.00
N ARG A 49 -15.46 -8.30 18.75
CA ARG A 49 -16.73 -8.95 18.36
C ARG A 49 -16.89 -10.33 18.99
N ALA A 50 -15.81 -11.10 19.14
CA ALA A 50 -15.85 -12.40 19.81
C ALA A 50 -16.15 -12.24 21.31
N ASN A 51 -15.51 -11.28 21.97
CA ASN A 51 -15.73 -10.98 23.40
C ASN A 51 -17.15 -10.50 23.70
N ARG A 52 -17.80 -9.80 22.75
CA ARG A 52 -19.18 -9.31 22.88
C ARG A 52 -20.25 -10.34 22.55
N ARG A 53 -19.89 -11.48 21.96
CA ARG A 53 -20.87 -12.59 21.86
C ARG A 53 -21.04 -13.14 23.27
N PRO A 54 -22.29 -13.31 23.76
CA PRO A 54 -22.51 -14.00 25.01
C PRO A 54 -21.89 -15.39 24.88
N SER A 55 -21.05 -15.78 25.85
CA SER A 55 -20.65 -17.18 26.00
C SER A 55 -21.91 -18.05 26.09
N PRO A 56 -21.89 -19.27 25.51
CA PRO A 56 -22.97 -20.23 25.70
C PRO A 56 -23.17 -20.58 27.18
#